data_AF-A0A0W0ZJT5-F1
#
_entry.id   AF-A0A0W0ZJT5-F1
#
_cell.length_a   1.000
_cell.length_b   1.000
_cell.length_c   1.000
_cell.angle_alpha   90.00
_cell.angle_beta   90.00
_cell.angle_gamma   90.00
#
_symmetry.space_group_name_H-M   'P 1'
#
loop_
_entity.id
_entity.type
_entity.pdbx_description
1 polymer ?
#
loop_
_entity_poly.entity_id
_entity_poly.type
_entity_poly.pdbx_seq_one_letter_code
_entity_poly.pdbx_strand_id
1 'polypeptide(L)'
;MIILMSDSKENEAAAANLQHLTAFDVMKLSQPADLSKTTEQLLLVDVDADDKFLRYLEPVSLAEALLKRQLSAQVRSVVFLISDTNKHKNLFEFARPFLAHLEGAFKHPVIAYIPTDLNYYSTLLMAPRKTNLNWQVYGINIDDFPKDTSFNLELFQRLEDKHLLWEGPNILEWITTGQKAISSSPVVAENIRFGL
;
A
#
# COMPACT_ATOMS: atom_id res chain seq x y z
N MET A 1 -8.35 -5.73 9.33
CA MET A 1 -9.42 -5.47 8.33
C MET A 1 -8.79 -5.19 6.97
N ILE A 2 -9.43 -5.56 5.87
CA ILE A 2 -8.99 -5.28 4.50
C ILE A 2 -9.94 -4.25 3.87
N ILE A 3 -9.41 -3.12 3.41
CA ILE A 3 -10.14 -2.09 2.68
C ILE A 3 -9.65 -2.08 1.23
N LEU A 4 -10.56 -2.37 0.30
CA LEU A 4 -10.34 -2.22 -1.13
C LEU A 4 -10.54 -0.76 -1.53
N MET A 5 -9.53 -0.15 -2.13
CA MET A 5 -9.57 1.27 -2.48
C MET A 5 -10.41 1.54 -3.75
N SER A 6 -10.55 0.53 -4.61
CA SER A 6 -11.45 0.50 -5.76
C SER A 6 -12.19 -0.84 -5.85
N ASP A 7 -13.19 -0.93 -6.73
CA ASP A 7 -13.92 -2.17 -7.03
C ASP A 7 -13.35 -2.94 -8.23
N SER A 8 -12.06 -2.75 -8.54
CA SER A 8 -11.39 -3.48 -9.61
C SER A 8 -11.33 -4.98 -9.33
N LYS A 9 -11.35 -5.78 -10.39
CA LYS A 9 -11.28 -7.26 -10.31
C LYS A 9 -9.96 -7.71 -9.70
N GLU A 10 -8.91 -6.95 -9.93
CA GLU A 10 -7.58 -7.09 -9.38
C GLU A 10 -7.59 -6.97 -7.85
N ASN A 11 -8.25 -5.93 -7.32
CA ASN A 11 -8.41 -5.71 -5.89
C ASN A 11 -9.27 -6.79 -5.23
N GLU A 12 -10.34 -7.24 -5.90
CA GLU A 12 -11.17 -8.34 -5.41
C GLU A 12 -10.39 -9.67 -5.36
N ALA A 13 -9.57 -9.96 -6.38
CA ALA A 13 -8.72 -11.14 -6.39
C ALA A 13 -7.64 -11.10 -5.30
N ALA A 14 -7.04 -9.92 -5.08
CA ALA A 14 -6.12 -9.69 -3.97
C ALA A 14 -6.77 -9.95 -2.62
N ALA A 15 -7.96 -9.38 -2.37
CA ALA A 15 -8.71 -9.61 -1.14
C ALA A 15 -9.02 -11.08 -0.91
N ALA A 16 -9.49 -11.82 -1.93
CA ALA A 16 -9.78 -13.24 -1.80
C ALA A 16 -8.56 -14.04 -1.34
N ASN A 17 -7.38 -13.76 -1.91
CA ASN A 17 -6.14 -14.39 -1.45
C ASN A 17 -5.76 -13.96 -0.01
N LEU A 18 -5.85 -12.66 0.31
CA LEU A 18 -5.53 -12.14 1.63
C LEU A 18 -6.46 -12.68 2.72
N GLN A 19 -7.72 -13.00 2.41
CA GLN A 19 -8.65 -13.66 3.33
C GLN A 19 -8.29 -15.13 3.59
N HIS A 20 -7.49 -15.77 2.76
CA HIS A 20 -6.92 -17.09 3.07
C HIS A 20 -5.70 -16.97 3.99
N LEU A 21 -4.98 -15.85 3.92
CA LEU A 21 -3.82 -15.56 4.77
C LEU A 21 -4.20 -14.93 6.11
N THR A 22 -5.37 -14.30 6.18
CA THR A 22 -5.84 -13.52 7.33
C THR A 22 -7.30 -13.83 7.63
N ALA A 23 -7.70 -13.77 8.89
CA ALA A 23 -9.12 -13.84 9.28
C ALA A 23 -9.81 -12.46 9.20
N PHE A 24 -9.37 -11.57 8.31
CA PHE A 24 -9.86 -10.19 8.25
C PHE A 24 -11.12 -10.05 7.40
N ASP A 25 -12.05 -9.25 7.90
CA ASP A 25 -13.19 -8.77 7.11
C ASP A 25 -12.71 -7.91 5.93
N VAL A 26 -13.35 -8.07 4.78
CA VAL A 26 -13.11 -7.27 3.56
C VAL A 26 -14.25 -6.27 3.39
N MET A 27 -13.88 -5.04 3.08
CA MET A 27 -14.83 -3.99 2.71
C MET A 27 -14.32 -3.15 1.56
N LYS A 28 -15.25 -2.49 0.86
CA LYS A 28 -14.91 -1.51 -0.18
C LYS A 28 -14.92 -0.11 0.43
N LEU A 29 -13.98 0.75 0.02
CA LEU A 29 -13.94 2.14 0.48
C LEU A 29 -15.24 2.90 0.15
N SER A 30 -15.92 2.56 -0.96
CA SER A 30 -17.20 3.16 -1.34
C SER A 30 -18.37 2.79 -0.42
N GLN A 31 -18.25 1.72 0.37
CA GLN A 31 -19.33 1.26 1.24
C GLN A 31 -19.31 1.99 2.59
N PRO A 32 -20.48 2.43 3.10
CA PRO A 32 -20.58 2.89 4.48
C PRO A 32 -20.45 1.67 5.41
N ALA A 33 -19.36 1.60 6.16
CA ALA A 33 -19.11 0.53 7.12
C ALA A 33 -18.54 1.10 8.42
N ASP A 34 -18.85 0.43 9.52
CA ASP A 34 -18.28 0.69 10.82
C ASP A 34 -16.93 -0.04 10.95
N LEU A 35 -15.86 0.73 11.17
CA LEU A 35 -14.49 0.27 11.31
C LEU A 35 -14.09 -0.01 12.76
N SER A 36 -15.04 0.04 13.71
CA SER A 36 -14.81 -0.16 15.15
C SER A 36 -14.22 -1.53 15.48
N LYS A 37 -14.48 -2.53 14.64
CA LYS A 37 -13.94 -3.90 14.78
C LYS A 37 -12.53 -4.06 14.21
N THR A 38 -11.95 -3.02 13.62
CA THR A 38 -10.58 -3.10 13.11
C THR A 38 -9.62 -3.34 14.27
N THR A 39 -8.90 -4.45 14.23
CA THR A 39 -7.90 -4.80 15.24
C THR A 39 -6.54 -4.20 14.86
N GLU A 40 -5.46 -4.63 15.52
CA GLU A 40 -4.09 -4.09 15.44
C GLU A 40 -3.54 -3.78 14.04
N GLN A 41 -4.06 -4.42 12.98
CA GLN A 41 -3.62 -4.22 11.61
C GLN A 41 -4.76 -3.88 10.63
N LEU A 42 -4.52 -2.84 9.83
CA LEU A 42 -5.36 -2.40 8.72
C LEU A 42 -4.63 -2.63 7.39
N LEU A 43 -5.29 -3.25 6.41
CA LEU A 43 -4.77 -3.44 5.06
C LEU A 43 -5.51 -2.52 4.11
N LEU A 44 -4.79 -1.68 3.36
CA LEU A 44 -5.31 -0.89 2.25
C LEU A 44 -4.81 -1.52 0.96
N VAL A 45 -5.73 -1.91 0.07
CA VAL A 45 -5.43 -2.71 -1.13
C VAL A 45 -5.82 -1.93 -2.39
N ASP A 46 -4.81 -1.67 -3.23
CA ASP A 46 -4.97 -1.10 -4.57
C ASP A 46 -3.90 -1.59 -5.55
N VAL A 47 -4.11 -2.75 -6.15
CA VAL A 47 -3.14 -3.46 -6.99
C VAL A 47 -3.44 -3.37 -8.49
N ASP A 48 -4.53 -2.72 -8.90
CA ASP A 48 -4.88 -2.49 -10.31
C ASP A 48 -3.92 -1.55 -11.05
N ALA A 49 -3.11 -0.81 -10.29
CA ALA A 49 -1.96 -0.06 -10.76
C ALA A 49 -2.30 1.04 -11.77
N ASP A 50 -3.53 1.57 -11.69
CA ASP A 50 -4.05 2.61 -12.57
C ASP A 50 -3.75 4.04 -12.09
N ASP A 51 -2.91 4.15 -11.05
CA ASP A 51 -2.47 5.35 -10.36
C ASP A 51 -3.54 6.19 -9.65
N LYS A 52 -4.82 5.79 -9.71
CA LYS A 52 -5.95 6.59 -9.20
C LYS A 52 -5.84 6.87 -7.71
N PHE A 53 -5.39 5.91 -6.91
CA PHE A 53 -5.19 6.12 -5.48
C PHE A 53 -4.27 7.31 -5.21
N LEU A 54 -3.07 7.31 -5.77
CA LEU A 54 -2.10 8.39 -5.56
C LEU A 54 -2.53 9.69 -6.25
N ARG A 55 -3.22 9.59 -7.40
CA ARG A 55 -3.66 10.74 -8.17
C ARG A 55 -4.77 11.52 -7.46
N TYR A 56 -5.78 10.82 -6.92
CA TYR A 56 -7.04 11.44 -6.49
C TYR A 56 -7.26 11.44 -4.99
N LEU A 57 -6.61 10.55 -4.23
CA LEU A 57 -6.74 10.59 -2.78
C LEU A 57 -5.70 11.50 -2.17
N GLU A 58 -6.15 12.26 -1.17
CA GLU A 58 -5.28 13.04 -0.31
C GLU A 58 -5.15 12.33 1.05
N PRO A 59 -3.93 12.20 1.59
CA PRO A 59 -3.64 11.30 2.69
C PRO A 59 -4.40 11.67 3.98
N VAL A 60 -4.48 12.96 4.31
CA VAL A 60 -5.21 13.44 5.49
C VAL A 60 -6.72 13.22 5.31
N SER A 61 -7.27 13.50 4.13
CA SER A 61 -8.69 13.30 3.85
C SER A 61 -9.09 11.83 3.92
N LEU A 62 -8.21 10.92 3.48
CA LEU A 62 -8.44 9.49 3.63
C LEU A 62 -8.42 9.08 5.11
N ALA A 63 -7.43 9.52 5.90
CA ALA A 63 -7.37 9.23 7.33
C ALA A 63 -8.62 9.74 8.07
N GLU A 64 -9.06 10.98 7.80
CA GLU A 64 -10.29 11.54 8.34
C GLU A 64 -11.53 10.72 7.95
N ALA A 65 -11.61 10.27 6.69
CA ALA A 65 -12.72 9.45 6.23
C ALA A 65 -12.80 8.11 6.98
N LEU A 66 -11.65 7.48 7.27
CA LEU A 66 -11.60 6.26 8.08
C LEU A 66 -11.96 6.54 9.55
N LEU A 67 -11.46 7.63 10.13
CA LEU A 67 -11.81 8.02 11.51
C LEU A 67 -13.30 8.33 11.67
N LYS A 68 -13.92 9.03 10.70
CA LYS A 68 -15.37 9.29 10.66
C LYS A 68 -16.19 8.00 10.59
N ARG A 69 -15.60 6.92 10.08
CA ARG A 69 -16.16 5.56 10.06
C ARG A 69 -15.83 4.76 11.32
N GLN A 70 -15.42 5.42 12.40
CA GLN A 70 -15.08 4.82 13.69
C GLN A 70 -13.89 3.85 13.63
N LEU A 71 -12.86 4.17 12.82
CA LEU A 71 -11.64 3.37 12.82
C LEU A 71 -11.09 3.22 14.25
N SER A 72 -10.96 1.97 14.68
CA SER A 72 -10.54 1.63 16.04
C SER A 72 -9.17 2.20 16.38
N ALA A 73 -9.05 2.80 17.56
CA ALA A 73 -7.78 3.22 18.15
C ALA A 73 -6.91 2.04 18.64
N GLN A 74 -7.26 0.79 18.29
CA GLN A 74 -6.38 -0.35 18.51
C GLN A 74 -5.40 -0.58 17.35
N VAL A 75 -5.62 0.05 16.20
CA VAL A 75 -4.78 -0.08 15.01
C VAL A 75 -3.36 0.40 15.31
N ARG A 76 -2.37 -0.49 15.26
CA ARG A 76 -0.94 -0.17 15.44
C ARG A 76 -0.16 -0.17 14.14
N SER A 77 -0.68 -0.84 13.11
CA SER A 77 -0.01 -0.94 11.82
C SER A 77 -0.98 -0.82 10.65
N VAL A 78 -0.51 -0.21 9.58
CA VAL A 78 -1.22 -0.08 8.31
C VAL A 78 -0.36 -0.68 7.20
N VAL A 79 -0.87 -1.64 6.45
CA VAL A 79 -0.18 -2.23 5.31
C VAL A 79 -0.77 -1.63 4.04
N PHE A 80 0.04 -0.92 3.26
CA PHE A 80 -0.35 -0.39 1.97
C PHE A 80 0.04 -1.40 0.89
N LEU A 81 -0.86 -2.32 0.55
CA LEU A 81 -0.71 -3.19 -0.61
C LEU A 81 -1.16 -2.43 -1.86
N ILE A 82 -0.37 -1.44 -2.24
CA ILE A 82 -0.66 -0.52 -3.35
C ILE A 82 0.44 -0.61 -4.40
N SER A 83 0.05 -0.72 -5.66
CA SER A 83 0.96 -0.60 -6.79
C SER A 83 1.36 0.87 -6.98
N ASP A 84 2.61 1.20 -6.70
CA ASP A 84 3.18 2.55 -6.81
C ASP A 84 3.63 2.81 -8.26
N THR A 85 2.68 3.18 -9.11
CA THR A 85 2.91 3.45 -10.55
C THR A 85 2.77 4.92 -10.92
N ASN A 86 2.63 5.81 -9.94
CA ASN A 86 2.46 7.23 -10.20
C ASN A 86 3.82 7.92 -10.35
N LYS A 87 3.96 8.75 -11.40
CA LYS A 87 5.22 9.44 -11.71
C LYS A 87 5.54 10.63 -10.81
N HIS A 88 4.53 11.17 -10.14
CA HIS A 88 4.58 12.49 -9.49
C HIS A 88 4.42 12.42 -7.99
N LYS A 89 3.77 11.37 -7.48
CA LYS A 89 3.56 11.10 -6.06
C LYS A 89 4.04 9.67 -5.81
N ASN A 90 4.64 9.43 -4.66
CA ASN A 90 5.03 8.08 -4.23
C ASN A 90 4.30 7.70 -2.94
N LEU A 91 4.23 6.40 -2.65
CA LEU A 91 3.55 5.90 -1.45
C LEU A 91 4.21 6.35 -0.14
N PHE A 92 5.53 6.58 -0.14
CA PHE A 92 6.24 7.04 1.05
C PHE A 92 5.75 8.43 1.48
N GLU A 93 5.65 9.37 0.55
CA GLU A 93 5.13 10.72 0.77
C GLU A 93 3.65 10.75 1.12
N PHE A 94 2.87 9.80 0.59
CA PHE A 94 1.47 9.64 0.96
C PHE A 94 1.31 9.10 2.39
N ALA A 95 2.05 8.05 2.75
CA ALA A 95 1.84 7.31 4.00
C ALA A 95 2.15 8.17 5.24
N ARG A 96 3.17 9.02 5.20
CA ARG A 96 3.59 9.82 6.36
C ARG A 96 2.52 10.77 6.91
N PRO A 97 1.94 11.70 6.12
CA PRO A 97 0.86 12.57 6.59
C PRO A 97 -0.41 11.79 6.98
N PHE A 98 -0.68 10.65 6.32
CA PHE A 98 -1.77 9.75 6.72
C PHE A 98 -1.54 9.18 8.13
N LEU A 99 -0.34 8.65 8.40
CA LEU A 99 0.04 8.12 9.72
C LEU A 99 -0.01 9.21 10.80
N ALA A 100 0.57 10.38 10.53
CA ALA A 100 0.59 11.50 11.48
C ALA A 100 -0.82 11.91 11.92
N HIS A 101 -1.79 11.90 10.99
CA HIS A 101 -3.17 12.19 11.30
C HIS A 101 -3.81 11.11 12.19
N LEU A 102 -3.56 9.82 11.90
CA LEU A 102 -4.04 8.72 12.73
C LEU A 102 -3.44 8.74 14.14
N GLU A 103 -2.13 8.96 14.28
CA GLU A 103 -1.46 9.06 15.59
C GLU A 103 -2.00 10.21 16.42
N GLY A 104 -2.27 11.35 15.77
CA GLY A 104 -2.90 12.51 16.41
C GLY A 104 -4.27 12.19 17.01
N ALA A 105 -5.05 11.34 16.33
CA ALA A 105 -6.36 10.88 16.79
C ALA A 105 -6.27 9.78 17.86
N PHE A 106 -5.42 8.78 17.66
CA PHE A 106 -5.30 7.62 18.54
C PHE A 106 -4.46 7.86 19.79
N LYS A 107 -3.63 8.91 19.80
CA LYS A 107 -2.68 9.24 20.87
C LYS A 107 -1.63 8.14 21.14
N HIS A 108 -1.28 7.39 20.11
CA HIS A 108 -0.15 6.46 20.15
C HIS A 108 0.47 6.30 18.75
N PRO A 109 1.70 5.75 18.64
CA PRO A 109 2.35 5.54 17.35
C PRO A 109 1.62 4.54 16.45
N VAL A 110 1.69 4.75 15.14
CA VAL A 110 1.19 3.86 14.09
C VAL A 110 2.26 3.75 13.01
N ILE A 111 2.61 2.52 12.63
CA ILE A 111 3.59 2.28 11.55
C ILE A 111 2.90 1.88 10.25
N ALA A 112 3.49 2.23 9.12
CA ALA A 112 3.10 1.74 7.81
C ALA A 112 4.09 0.70 7.30
N TYR A 113 3.60 -0.30 6.57
CA TYR A 113 4.40 -1.16 5.72
C TYR A 113 4.02 -0.88 4.26
N ILE A 114 5.01 -0.56 3.43
CA ILE A 114 4.80 -0.29 1.99
C ILE A 114 5.74 -1.17 1.16
N PRO A 115 5.34 -1.58 -0.06
CA PRO A 115 6.12 -2.52 -0.88
C PRO A 115 7.27 -1.86 -1.64
N THR A 116 7.50 -0.56 -1.44
CA THR A 116 8.43 0.23 -2.25
C THR A 116 9.88 -0.21 -2.07
N ASP A 117 10.59 -0.35 -3.19
CA ASP A 117 12.04 -0.50 -3.24
C ASP A 117 12.64 0.80 -3.80
N LEU A 118 13.54 1.44 -3.03
CA LEU A 118 14.15 2.72 -3.37
C LEU A 118 15.03 2.68 -4.64
N ASN A 119 15.38 1.47 -5.11
CA ASN A 119 16.15 1.30 -6.33
C ASN A 119 15.29 1.39 -7.59
N TYR A 120 13.96 1.35 -7.45
CA TYR A 120 13.04 1.36 -8.59
C TYR A 120 12.15 2.60 -8.57
N TYR A 121 11.86 3.11 -9.76
CA TYR A 121 11.00 4.27 -9.95
C TYR A 121 9.53 3.92 -9.70
N SER A 122 9.14 2.67 -9.97
CA SER A 122 7.79 2.17 -9.74
C SER A 122 7.82 0.74 -9.21
N THR A 123 6.87 0.41 -8.33
CA THR A 123 6.66 -0.94 -7.83
C THR A 123 5.24 -1.42 -8.15
N LEU A 124 5.12 -2.56 -8.83
CA LEU A 124 3.84 -3.20 -9.09
C LEU A 124 3.65 -4.43 -8.19
N LEU A 125 2.44 -4.55 -7.64
CA LEU A 125 1.95 -5.77 -7.01
C LEU A 125 1.03 -6.55 -7.95
N MET A 126 1.28 -7.85 -8.09
CA MET A 126 0.38 -8.77 -8.79
C MET A 126 -0.11 -9.86 -7.82
N ALA A 127 -1.42 -9.84 -7.57
CA ALA A 127 -2.07 -10.88 -6.78
C ALA A 127 -2.12 -12.22 -7.53
N PRO A 128 -2.13 -13.35 -6.80
CA PRO A 128 -2.31 -14.68 -7.37
C PRO A 128 -3.56 -14.76 -8.27
N ARG A 129 -3.42 -15.48 -9.38
CA ARG A 129 -4.49 -15.78 -10.36
C ARG A 129 -4.59 -17.29 -10.56
N LYS A 130 -5.62 -17.76 -11.29
CA LYS A 130 -5.81 -19.21 -11.55
C LYS A 130 -4.57 -19.92 -12.13
N THR A 131 -3.72 -19.19 -12.86
CA THR A 131 -2.51 -19.72 -13.50
C THR A 131 -1.23 -19.46 -12.72
N ASN A 132 -1.25 -18.62 -11.69
CA ASN A 132 -0.10 -18.32 -10.84
C ASN A 132 -0.55 -18.22 -9.38
N LEU A 133 -0.07 -19.13 -8.54
CA LEU A 133 -0.48 -19.23 -7.14
C LEU A 133 0.28 -18.26 -6.22
N ASN A 134 1.34 -17.62 -6.72
CA ASN A 134 2.16 -16.71 -5.94
C ASN A 134 1.82 -15.25 -6.23
N TRP A 135 1.99 -14.42 -5.21
CA TRP A 135 2.15 -12.99 -5.39
C TRP A 135 3.46 -12.72 -6.12
N GLN A 136 3.44 -11.71 -6.97
CA GLN A 136 4.65 -11.24 -7.64
C GLN A 136 4.77 -9.74 -7.44
N VAL A 137 5.99 -9.31 -7.11
CA VAL A 137 6.34 -7.90 -6.95
C VAL A 137 7.37 -7.57 -8.00
N TYR A 138 7.08 -6.54 -8.78
CA TYR A 138 7.95 -6.10 -9.87
C TYR A 138 8.38 -4.65 -9.68
N GLY A 139 9.63 -4.36 -10.03
CA GLY A 139 10.19 -3.02 -10.09
C GLY A 139 10.39 -2.57 -11.54
N ILE A 140 10.21 -1.28 -11.81
CA ILE A 140 10.56 -0.65 -13.09
C ILE A 140 11.54 0.49 -12.82
N ASN A 141 12.64 0.56 -13.57
CA ASN A 141 13.56 1.70 -13.50
C ASN A 141 12.97 2.93 -14.20
N ILE A 142 13.52 4.11 -13.93
CA ILE A 142 13.05 5.33 -14.57
C ILE A 142 13.20 5.30 -16.10
N ASP A 143 14.23 4.63 -16.61
CA ASP A 143 14.52 4.54 -18.04
C ASP A 143 13.52 3.67 -18.80
N ASP A 144 12.96 2.67 -18.12
CA ASP A 144 12.01 1.71 -18.66
C ASP A 144 10.55 2.15 -18.46
N PHE A 145 10.34 3.26 -17.73
CA PHE A 145 9.00 3.74 -17.41
C PHE A 145 8.36 4.47 -18.61
N PRO A 146 7.16 4.06 -19.07
CA PRO A 146 6.53 4.65 -20.26
C PRO A 146 6.28 6.16 -20.11
N LYS A 147 6.77 6.97 -21.05
CA LYS A 147 6.75 8.44 -20.94
C LYS A 147 5.38 9.08 -21.24
N ASP A 148 4.58 8.50 -22.13
CA ASP A 148 3.42 9.19 -22.73
C ASP A 148 2.07 8.47 -22.62
N THR A 149 1.94 7.42 -21.80
CA THR A 149 0.71 6.61 -21.73
C THR A 149 0.12 6.57 -20.33
N SER A 150 -1.21 6.62 -20.23
CA SER A 150 -1.93 6.23 -19.01
C SER A 150 -1.54 4.80 -18.65
N PHE A 151 -0.95 4.63 -17.49
CA PHE A 151 -0.43 3.36 -17.04
C PHE A 151 -1.55 2.50 -16.43
N ASN A 152 -1.62 1.22 -16.79
CA ASN A 152 -2.54 0.26 -16.17
C ASN A 152 -1.90 -1.13 -16.11
N LEU A 153 -2.49 -2.05 -15.34
CA LEU A 153 -1.94 -3.39 -15.16
C LEU A 153 -1.71 -4.16 -16.47
N GLU A 154 -2.60 -4.03 -17.45
CA GLU A 154 -2.43 -4.72 -18.74
C GLU A 154 -1.22 -4.21 -19.52
N LEU A 155 -1.01 -2.89 -19.53
CA LEU A 155 0.16 -2.28 -20.16
C LEU A 155 1.44 -2.71 -19.42
N PHE A 156 1.43 -2.70 -18.09
CA PHE A 156 2.55 -3.17 -17.28
C PHE A 156 2.92 -4.63 -17.61
N GLN A 157 1.92 -5.50 -17.71
CA GLN A 157 2.14 -6.92 -17.97
C GLN A 157 2.85 -7.16 -19.30
N ARG A 158 2.71 -6.25 -20.26
CA ARG A 158 3.37 -6.30 -21.57
C ARG A 158 4.76 -5.66 -21.60
N LEU A 159 5.17 -4.93 -20.58
CA LEU A 159 6.53 -4.39 -20.50
C LEU A 159 7.54 -5.54 -20.43
N GLU A 160 8.53 -5.52 -21.31
CA GLU A 160 9.60 -6.53 -21.35
C GLU A 160 10.63 -6.27 -20.23
N ASP A 161 10.94 -5.00 -19.96
CA ASP A 161 12.01 -4.58 -19.04
C ASP A 161 11.54 -4.33 -17.60
N LYS A 162 10.69 -5.22 -17.07
CA LYS A 162 10.32 -5.22 -15.65
C LYS A 162 11.14 -6.23 -14.86
N HIS A 163 11.54 -5.87 -13.63
CA HIS A 163 12.36 -6.71 -12.78
C HIS A 163 11.50 -7.40 -11.72
N LEU A 164 11.53 -8.73 -11.65
CA LEU A 164 10.90 -9.47 -10.56
C LEU A 164 11.72 -9.29 -9.27
N LEU A 165 11.16 -8.58 -8.28
CA LEU A 165 11.80 -8.29 -7.00
C LEU A 165 11.54 -9.40 -5.99
N TRP A 166 10.33 -9.97 -6.03
CA TRP A 166 9.93 -11.03 -5.13
C TRP A 166 8.77 -11.84 -5.71
N GLU A 167 8.76 -13.13 -5.40
CA GLU A 167 7.64 -14.03 -5.67
C GLU A 167 7.41 -14.95 -4.47
N GLY A 168 6.15 -15.10 -4.04
CA GLY A 168 5.82 -16.06 -2.99
C GLY A 168 4.35 -16.07 -2.57
N PRO A 169 3.95 -17.01 -1.71
CA PRO A 169 2.54 -17.20 -1.35
C PRO A 169 2.03 -16.19 -0.31
N ASN A 170 2.92 -15.56 0.46
CA ASN A 170 2.57 -14.72 1.61
C ASN A 170 3.18 -13.32 1.50
N ILE A 171 2.48 -12.42 0.80
CA ILE A 171 2.95 -11.04 0.61
C ILE A 171 3.05 -10.27 1.94
N LEU A 172 2.24 -10.63 2.94
CA LEU A 172 2.22 -9.95 4.23
C LEU A 172 3.48 -10.24 5.04
N GLU A 173 3.98 -11.48 4.99
CA GLU A 173 5.27 -11.83 5.59
C GLU A 173 6.42 -11.08 4.90
N TRP A 174 6.41 -10.99 3.58
CA TRP A 174 7.46 -10.28 2.84
C TRP A 174 7.47 -8.76 3.07
N ILE A 175 6.30 -8.12 3.14
CA ILE A 175 6.20 -6.67 3.32
C ILE A 175 6.46 -6.24 4.77
N THR A 176 6.16 -7.11 5.75
CA THR A 176 6.42 -6.83 7.17
C THR A 176 7.84 -7.18 7.60
N THR A 177 8.61 -7.85 6.74
CA THR A 177 10.02 -8.18 6.97
C THR A 177 10.95 -7.25 6.16
N GLY A 178 12.10 -6.91 6.76
CA GLY A 178 13.21 -6.24 6.04
C GLY A 178 13.12 -4.72 5.88
N GLN A 179 13.06 -3.96 6.99
CA GLN A 179 13.16 -2.48 7.02
C GLN A 179 12.16 -1.68 6.14
N LYS A 180 11.07 -2.30 5.68
CA LYS A 180 10.01 -1.61 4.89
C LYS A 180 8.97 -0.87 5.75
N ALA A 181 9.27 -0.71 7.04
CA ALA A 181 8.41 0.00 7.99
C ALA A 181 8.70 1.50 7.96
N ILE A 182 7.64 2.30 7.94
CA ILE A 182 7.70 3.77 7.92
C ILE A 182 6.88 4.30 9.11
N SER A 183 7.39 5.33 9.76
CA SER A 183 6.68 6.09 10.79
C SER A 183 6.21 7.45 10.27
N SER A 184 5.29 8.10 11.00
CA SER A 184 4.91 9.50 10.78
C SER A 184 6.12 10.45 10.86
N SER A 185 7.02 10.18 11.81
CA SER A 185 8.26 10.92 12.03
C SER A 185 9.26 10.61 10.92
N PRO A 186 10.05 11.60 10.45
CA PRO A 186 11.15 11.33 9.55
C PRO A 186 12.09 10.33 10.21
N VAL A 187 12.63 9.39 9.43
CA VAL A 187 13.79 8.60 9.86
C VAL A 187 14.97 9.58 9.91
N VAL A 188 15.01 10.40 10.96
CA VAL A 188 16.27 11.01 11.37
C VAL A 188 17.06 9.80 11.83
N ALA A 189 18.05 9.37 11.04
CA ALA A 189 19.08 8.54 11.63
C ALA A 189 19.53 9.31 12.88
N GLU A 190 19.32 8.75 14.07
CA GLU A 190 19.62 9.42 15.36
C GLU A 190 21.09 9.90 15.45
N ASN A 191 21.91 9.56 14.45
CA ASN A 191 23.29 9.93 14.26
C ASN A 191 23.57 11.11 13.31
N ILE A 192 22.59 11.78 12.68
CA ILE A 192 22.87 13.06 12.00
C ILE A 192 22.81 14.19 13.03
N ARG A 193 23.77 14.18 13.95
CA ARG A 193 24.22 15.40 14.59
C ARG A 193 24.99 16.17 13.52
N PHE A 194 24.39 17.23 12.97
CA PHE A 194 25.21 18.29 12.39
C PHE A 194 25.99 18.92 13.55
N GLY A 195 27.18 18.38 13.80
CA GLY A 195 28.20 19.13 14.50
C GLY A 195 28.72 20.18 13.53
N LEU A 196 28.21 21.39 13.67
CA LEU A 196 28.91 22.68 13.61
C LEU A 196 27.90 23.82 13.77
#